data_AF-A0AAD0T787-F1
#
_entry.id   AF-A0AAD0T787-F1
#
_cell.length_a   1.000
_cell.length_b   1.000
_cell.length_c   1.000
_cell.angle_alpha   90.00
_cell.angle_beta   90.00
_cell.angle_gamma   90.00
#
_symmetry.space_group_name_H-M   'P 1'
#
loop_
_entity.id
_entity.type
_entity.pdbx_description
1 polymer ?
#
loop_
_entity_poly.entity_id
_entity_poly.type
_entity_poly.pdbx_seq_one_letter_code
_entity_poly.pdbx_strand_id
1 'polypeptide(L)'
;MESMIKGVDLFNESTHGSSNYYKDNIYVMKKKGEYAPLSFMEKKVEEFNESELLSKGYIYDSLDLVGDKEFTQWYENQFSRKLKRTQAKQVMIIHLPDNKRIFDAIETVNKVYDILRDEHIIFNGKKLPVQLGEWYAKCIFGLMQKKSTSQRGFDFYTTDNKRVEVVVHWGDQTSPKGVKVRKSFCDLSDQVIIIYMARNFMIRDICLLDSDFVLRKFAGKGHTMFLKDSDIGTYFFSKSAKHKDKVANKNSLLKYALPKLAMNLTEFLES
;
A
#
# COMPACT_ATOMS: atom_id res chain seq x y z
N MET A 1 -15.20 32.12 -11.91
CA MET A 1 -14.67 31.66 -10.61
C MET A 1 -15.43 32.33 -9.47
N GLU A 2 -15.57 33.66 -9.51
CA GLU A 2 -16.43 34.39 -8.58
C GLU A 2 -17.90 33.94 -8.65
N SER A 3 -18.43 33.69 -9.86
CA SER A 3 -19.77 33.11 -10.07
C SER A 3 -19.95 31.74 -9.38
N MET A 4 -18.98 30.83 -9.55
CA MET A 4 -19.00 29.52 -8.88
C MET A 4 -18.96 29.66 -7.35
N ILE A 5 -18.05 30.49 -6.82
CA ILE A 5 -17.93 30.71 -5.38
C ILE A 5 -19.24 31.25 -4.82
N LYS A 6 -19.80 32.30 -5.45
CA LYS A 6 -21.10 32.88 -5.08
C LYS A 6 -22.23 31.85 -5.12
N GLY A 7 -22.25 31.00 -6.14
CA GLY A 7 -23.28 29.97 -6.28
C GLY A 7 -23.21 28.90 -5.21
N VAL A 8 -21.99 28.44 -4.87
CA VAL A 8 -21.79 27.49 -3.77
C VAL A 8 -22.18 28.14 -2.45
N ASP A 9 -21.75 29.37 -2.19
CA ASP A 9 -22.09 30.09 -0.96
C ASP A 9 -23.62 30.26 -0.83
N LEU A 10 -24.29 30.74 -1.90
CA LEU A 10 -25.74 30.92 -1.94
C LEU A 10 -26.50 29.61 -1.67
N PHE A 11 -26.03 28.48 -2.21
CA PHE A 11 -26.68 27.20 -1.93
C PHE A 11 -26.57 26.81 -0.46
N ASN A 12 -25.42 27.09 0.17
CA ASN A 12 -25.11 26.68 1.54
C ASN A 12 -25.68 27.62 2.63
N GLU A 13 -26.29 28.76 2.26
CA GLU A 13 -26.94 29.68 3.20
C GLU A 13 -28.16 29.06 3.92
N SER A 14 -28.79 28.05 3.33
CA SER A 14 -29.97 27.40 3.89
C SER A 14 -30.04 25.93 3.50
N THR A 15 -30.83 25.15 4.23
CA THR A 15 -31.09 23.74 3.93
C THR A 15 -32.19 23.58 2.89
N HIS A 16 -32.08 22.58 2.01
CA HIS A 16 -32.97 22.34 0.87
C HIS A 16 -33.73 21.00 0.95
N GLY A 17 -34.21 20.61 2.14
CA GLY A 17 -34.83 19.30 2.38
C GLY A 17 -36.12 19.00 1.59
N SER A 18 -36.82 20.04 1.13
CA SER A 18 -38.02 19.95 0.28
C SER A 18 -37.74 20.02 -1.22
N SER A 19 -36.48 20.29 -1.62
CA SER A 19 -36.09 20.41 -3.02
C SER A 19 -35.90 19.05 -3.70
N ASN A 20 -35.74 19.04 -5.02
CA ASN A 20 -35.33 17.85 -5.78
C ASN A 20 -33.82 17.80 -6.06
N TYR A 21 -33.04 18.75 -5.55
CA TYR A 21 -31.59 18.83 -5.80
C TYR A 21 -30.78 17.68 -5.22
N TYR A 22 -31.36 16.96 -4.25
CA TYR A 22 -30.79 15.71 -3.74
C TYR A 22 -30.73 14.60 -4.80
N LYS A 23 -31.41 14.75 -5.95
CA LYS A 23 -31.39 13.76 -7.04
C LYS A 23 -30.23 13.97 -8.01
N ASP A 24 -29.49 15.07 -7.88
CA ASP A 24 -28.35 15.33 -8.74
C ASP A 24 -27.23 14.30 -8.50
N ASN A 25 -26.47 14.05 -9.56
CA ASN A 25 -25.29 13.20 -9.52
C ASN A 25 -24.00 14.01 -9.56
N ILE A 26 -24.06 15.32 -9.81
CA ILE A 26 -22.90 16.18 -9.97
C ILE A 26 -23.00 17.35 -9.00
N TYR A 27 -21.94 17.58 -8.25
CA TYR A 27 -21.85 18.65 -7.26
C TYR A 27 -20.55 19.44 -7.46
N VAL A 28 -20.64 20.76 -7.42
CA VAL A 28 -19.49 21.67 -7.51
C VAL A 28 -18.98 21.96 -6.10
N MET A 29 -17.68 21.77 -5.86
CA MET A 29 -17.02 22.00 -4.57
C MET A 29 -16.19 23.28 -4.62
N LYS A 30 -16.41 24.16 -3.64
CA LYS A 30 -15.53 25.31 -3.36
C LYS A 30 -14.39 24.89 -2.44
N LYS A 31 -14.73 24.22 -1.34
CA LYS A 31 -13.83 23.52 -0.42
C LYS A 31 -14.60 22.40 0.25
N LYS A 32 -13.89 21.52 0.93
CA LYS A 32 -14.47 20.43 1.72
C LYS A 32 -15.56 20.96 2.67
N GLY A 33 -16.72 20.31 2.65
CA GLY A 33 -17.90 20.74 3.41
C GLY A 33 -18.80 21.78 2.72
N GLU A 34 -18.37 22.37 1.59
CA GLU A 34 -19.13 23.39 0.86
C GLU A 34 -19.31 22.97 -0.61
N TYR A 35 -20.53 22.54 -0.93
CA TYR A 35 -20.89 22.01 -2.24
C TYR A 35 -22.20 22.62 -2.75
N ALA A 36 -22.42 22.57 -4.06
CA ALA A 36 -23.71 22.87 -4.65
C ALA A 36 -24.05 21.90 -5.79
N PRO A 37 -25.30 21.44 -5.91
CA PRO A 37 -25.75 20.62 -7.03
C PRO A 37 -25.57 21.37 -8.36
N LEU A 38 -25.09 20.69 -9.39
CA LEU A 38 -24.87 21.30 -10.70
C LEU A 38 -26.14 21.94 -11.26
N SER A 39 -27.30 21.25 -11.13
CA SER A 39 -28.57 21.78 -11.64
C SER A 39 -29.04 23.03 -10.90
N PHE A 40 -28.58 23.26 -9.66
CA PHE A 40 -28.80 24.53 -8.96
C PHE A 40 -27.92 25.62 -9.57
N MET A 41 -26.62 25.33 -9.76
CA MET A 41 -25.66 26.28 -10.32
C MET A 41 -26.10 26.79 -11.69
N GLU A 42 -26.47 25.90 -12.60
CA GLU A 42 -26.93 26.25 -13.95
C GLU A 42 -28.21 27.11 -13.97
N LYS A 43 -29.07 26.98 -12.95
CA LYS A 43 -30.37 27.67 -12.90
C LYS A 43 -30.33 29.00 -12.13
N LYS A 44 -29.46 29.12 -11.14
CA LYS A 44 -29.50 30.21 -10.15
C LYS A 44 -28.31 31.14 -10.21
N VAL A 45 -27.24 30.75 -10.89
CA VAL A 45 -26.02 31.53 -10.99
C VAL A 45 -25.90 32.03 -12.42
N GLU A 46 -26.06 33.33 -12.61
CA GLU A 46 -25.84 33.96 -13.91
C GLU A 46 -24.40 33.68 -14.39
N GLU A 47 -24.26 33.43 -15.69
CA GLU A 47 -22.99 33.12 -16.34
C GLU A 47 -22.27 31.87 -15.81
N PHE A 48 -22.94 30.98 -15.07
CA PHE A 48 -22.36 29.70 -14.70
C PHE A 48 -22.23 28.81 -15.94
N ASN A 49 -21.00 28.39 -16.22
CA ASN A 49 -20.70 27.45 -17.28
C ASN A 49 -19.74 26.37 -16.77
N GLU A 50 -20.22 25.14 -16.74
CA GLU A 50 -19.44 23.96 -16.35
C GLU A 50 -18.19 23.79 -17.23
N SER A 51 -18.33 23.94 -18.55
CA SER A 51 -17.21 23.79 -19.49
C SER A 51 -16.11 24.83 -19.23
N GLU A 52 -16.48 26.01 -18.72
CA GLU A 52 -15.52 27.04 -18.31
C GLU A 52 -14.78 26.68 -17.02
N LEU A 53 -15.41 25.95 -16.08
CA LEU A 53 -14.69 25.43 -14.92
C LEU A 53 -13.64 24.41 -15.35
N LEU A 54 -14.02 23.50 -16.24
CA LEU A 54 -13.10 22.48 -16.76
C LEU A 54 -11.94 23.12 -17.53
N SER A 55 -12.20 24.15 -18.35
CA SER A 55 -11.14 24.88 -19.05
C SER A 55 -10.20 25.62 -18.09
N LYS A 56 -10.66 25.92 -16.88
CA LYS A 56 -9.87 26.52 -15.78
C LYS A 56 -9.17 25.49 -14.89
N GLY A 57 -9.24 24.20 -15.23
CA GLY A 57 -8.52 23.13 -14.55
C GLY A 57 -9.30 22.40 -13.45
N TYR A 58 -10.59 22.67 -13.29
CA TYR A 58 -11.43 21.82 -12.45
C TYR A 58 -11.58 20.43 -13.07
N ILE A 59 -11.71 19.42 -12.23
CA ILE A 59 -11.85 18.02 -12.63
C ILE A 59 -13.07 17.40 -11.98
N TYR A 60 -13.55 16.31 -12.56
CA TYR A 60 -14.49 15.41 -11.91
C TYR A 60 -13.74 14.31 -11.19
N ASP A 61 -14.06 14.12 -9.91
CA ASP A 61 -13.73 12.90 -9.19
C ASP A 61 -15.00 12.24 -8.68
N SER A 62 -15.04 10.91 -8.73
CA SER A 62 -16.13 10.19 -8.08
C SER A 62 -16.01 10.31 -6.57
N LEU A 63 -17.13 10.41 -5.87
CA LEU A 63 -17.15 10.45 -4.40
C LEU A 63 -16.43 9.24 -3.79
N ASP A 64 -16.53 8.07 -4.43
CA ASP A 64 -15.84 6.84 -4.03
C ASP A 64 -14.30 6.97 -4.13
N LEU A 65 -13.79 7.70 -5.12
CA LEU A 65 -12.35 7.95 -5.28
C LEU A 65 -11.84 8.93 -4.22
N VAL A 66 -12.57 10.01 -3.97
CA VAL A 66 -12.18 11.04 -2.99
C VAL A 66 -12.32 10.51 -1.56
N GLY A 67 -13.28 9.62 -1.32
CA GLY A 67 -13.57 9.10 0.02
C GLY A 67 -14.03 10.20 0.99
N ASP A 68 -14.72 11.22 0.47
CA ASP A 68 -15.04 12.44 1.19
C ASP A 68 -16.17 12.22 2.22
N LYS A 69 -15.77 12.07 3.49
CA LYS A 69 -16.73 11.97 4.61
C LYS A 69 -17.49 13.27 4.82
N GLU A 70 -16.89 14.42 4.49
CA GLU A 70 -17.47 15.75 4.68
C GLU A 70 -18.62 15.96 3.69
N PHE A 71 -18.52 15.41 2.47
CA PHE A 71 -19.63 15.40 1.51
C PHE A 71 -20.85 14.65 2.05
N THR A 72 -20.64 13.47 2.65
CA THR A 72 -21.77 12.69 3.19
C THR A 72 -22.47 13.47 4.29
N GLN A 73 -21.71 14.05 5.22
CA GLN A 73 -22.26 14.87 6.30
C GLN A 73 -22.98 16.11 5.77
N TRP A 74 -22.37 16.80 4.80
CA TRP A 74 -22.97 17.94 4.13
C TRP A 74 -24.30 17.55 3.46
N TYR A 75 -24.32 16.48 2.67
CA TYR A 75 -25.51 16.03 1.95
C TYR A 75 -26.67 15.73 2.91
N GLU A 76 -26.39 15.01 4.00
CA GLU A 76 -27.40 14.64 4.99
C GLU A 76 -27.97 15.87 5.70
N ASN A 77 -27.13 16.85 6.04
CA ASN A 77 -27.57 18.11 6.62
C ASN A 77 -28.39 18.93 5.61
N GLN A 78 -27.88 19.04 4.39
CA GLN A 78 -28.41 19.95 3.37
C GLN A 78 -29.75 19.49 2.83
N PHE A 79 -29.97 18.18 2.72
CA PHE A 79 -31.22 17.60 2.20
C PHE A 79 -32.08 16.93 3.26
N SER A 80 -31.62 16.88 4.52
CA SER A 80 -32.28 16.16 5.61
C SER A 80 -32.59 14.69 5.24
N ARG A 81 -31.67 14.05 4.49
CA ARG A 81 -31.85 12.72 3.88
C ARG A 81 -30.55 11.95 3.90
N LYS A 82 -30.62 10.65 4.22
CA LYS A 82 -29.47 9.76 4.17
C LYS A 82 -28.97 9.56 2.73
N LEU A 83 -27.66 9.66 2.53
CA LEU A 83 -27.03 9.33 1.25
C LEU A 83 -26.93 7.80 1.10
N LYS A 84 -27.70 7.23 0.18
CA LYS A 84 -27.68 5.78 -0.05
C LYS A 84 -26.41 5.37 -0.78
N ARG A 85 -25.87 4.19 -0.48
CA ARG A 85 -24.68 3.63 -1.15
C ARG A 85 -24.84 3.53 -2.67
N THR A 86 -26.03 3.21 -3.17
CA THR A 86 -26.31 3.15 -4.61
C THR A 86 -26.21 4.52 -5.28
N GLN A 87 -26.58 5.58 -4.56
CA GLN A 87 -26.49 6.96 -5.03
C GLN A 87 -25.05 7.48 -4.92
N ALA A 88 -24.38 7.26 -3.79
CA ALA A 88 -23.00 7.68 -3.56
C ALA A 88 -22.04 7.24 -4.68
N LYS A 89 -22.22 6.02 -5.21
CA LYS A 89 -21.46 5.46 -6.35
C LYS A 89 -21.62 6.25 -7.66
N GLN A 90 -22.69 7.01 -7.79
CA GLN A 90 -23.01 7.81 -8.99
C GLN A 90 -22.63 9.28 -8.80
N VAL A 91 -22.25 9.69 -7.58
CA VAL A 91 -21.90 11.07 -7.28
C VAL A 91 -20.50 11.40 -7.84
N MET A 92 -20.45 12.49 -8.59
CA MET A 92 -19.24 13.14 -9.06
C MET A 92 -19.11 14.52 -8.42
N ILE A 93 -17.89 14.87 -8.03
CA ILE A 93 -17.55 16.16 -7.44
C ILE A 93 -16.65 16.91 -8.43
N ILE A 94 -17.07 18.11 -8.82
CA ILE A 94 -16.26 19.05 -9.59
C ILE A 94 -15.43 19.86 -8.61
N HIS A 95 -14.09 19.76 -8.69
CA HIS A 95 -13.19 20.53 -7.82
C HIS A 95 -11.87 20.86 -8.50
N LEU A 96 -11.12 21.80 -7.91
CA LEU A 96 -9.80 22.17 -8.40
C LEU A 96 -8.72 21.42 -7.60
N PRO A 97 -7.89 20.57 -8.24
CA PRO A 97 -6.81 19.87 -7.55
C PRO A 97 -5.72 20.85 -7.11
N ASP A 98 -5.10 20.58 -5.96
CA ASP A 98 -3.93 21.30 -5.49
C ASP A 98 -2.67 20.82 -6.23
N ASN A 99 -2.50 21.32 -7.45
CA ASN A 99 -1.38 20.94 -8.31
C ASN A 99 -0.02 21.17 -7.66
N LYS A 100 0.14 22.24 -6.87
CA LYS A 100 1.40 22.51 -6.18
C LYS A 100 1.73 21.39 -5.20
N ARG A 101 0.78 21.06 -4.32
CA ARG A 101 0.97 19.97 -3.36
C ARG A 101 1.19 18.62 -4.04
N ILE A 102 0.54 18.38 -5.18
CA ILE A 102 0.75 17.19 -6.00
C ILE A 102 2.20 17.15 -6.52
N PHE A 103 2.69 18.24 -7.13
CA PHE A 103 4.06 18.28 -7.64
C PHE A 103 5.11 18.19 -6.53
N ASP A 104 4.92 18.86 -5.39
CA ASP A 104 5.81 18.76 -4.22
C ASP A 104 5.89 17.31 -3.70
N ALA A 105 4.74 16.62 -3.66
CA ALA A 105 4.68 15.21 -3.27
C ALA A 105 5.36 14.30 -4.31
N ILE A 106 5.13 14.54 -5.61
CA ILE A 106 5.80 13.79 -6.70
C ILE A 106 7.30 13.99 -6.63
N GLU A 107 7.78 15.21 -6.42
CA GLU A 107 9.21 15.52 -6.29
C GLU A 107 9.81 14.81 -5.07
N THR A 108 9.11 14.83 -3.94
CA THR A 108 9.53 14.11 -2.72
C THR A 108 9.62 12.60 -2.97
N VAL A 109 8.60 12.01 -3.60
CA VAL A 109 8.61 10.59 -3.96
C VAL A 109 9.75 10.29 -4.92
N ASN A 110 9.97 11.14 -5.93
CA ASN A 110 11.06 10.95 -6.90
C ASN A 110 12.43 10.99 -6.21
N LYS A 111 12.68 11.99 -5.35
CA LYS A 111 13.91 12.08 -4.55
C LYS A 111 14.14 10.84 -3.69
N VAL A 112 13.11 10.37 -3.01
CA VAL A 112 13.19 9.15 -2.20
C VAL A 112 13.49 7.93 -3.09
N TYR A 113 12.83 7.81 -4.25
CA TYR A 113 13.10 6.74 -5.20
C TYR A 113 14.54 6.78 -5.74
N ASP A 114 15.07 7.95 -6.05
CA ASP A 114 16.45 8.09 -6.54
C ASP A 114 17.45 7.68 -5.47
N ILE A 115 17.29 8.15 -4.22
CA ILE A 115 18.13 7.71 -3.08
C ILE A 115 18.09 6.18 -2.93
N LEU A 116 16.90 5.58 -2.95
CA LEU A 116 16.76 4.12 -2.79
C LEU A 116 17.34 3.35 -3.99
N ARG A 117 17.34 3.93 -5.20
CA ARG A 117 17.95 3.32 -6.38
C ARG A 117 19.47 3.37 -6.31
N ASP A 118 20.02 4.50 -5.89
CA ASP A 118 21.47 4.70 -5.73
C ASP A 118 22.05 3.78 -4.64
N GLU A 119 21.26 3.52 -3.59
CA GLU A 119 21.58 2.53 -2.54
C GLU A 119 21.27 1.07 -2.95
N HIS A 120 20.89 0.84 -4.22
CA HIS A 120 20.60 -0.48 -4.81
C HIS A 120 19.49 -1.25 -4.06
N ILE A 121 18.52 -0.52 -3.48
CA ILE A 121 17.38 -1.07 -2.75
C ILE A 121 16.21 -1.34 -3.70
N ILE A 122 15.98 -0.45 -4.67
CA ILE A 122 14.88 -0.57 -5.63
C ILE A 122 15.35 -0.68 -7.09
N PHE A 123 14.60 -1.48 -7.84
CA PHE A 123 14.70 -1.71 -9.28
C PHE A 123 13.31 -1.52 -9.91
N ASN A 124 13.28 -1.12 -11.19
CA ASN A 124 12.03 -0.81 -11.88
C ASN A 124 11.10 -2.05 -11.97
N GLY A 125 9.79 -1.83 -11.82
CA GLY A 125 8.75 -2.84 -12.06
C GLY A 125 8.38 -3.75 -10.88
N LYS A 126 9.03 -3.64 -9.70
CA LYS A 126 8.66 -4.36 -8.48
C LYS A 126 8.09 -3.43 -7.39
N LYS A 127 7.21 -3.95 -6.54
CA LYS A 127 6.62 -3.21 -5.40
C LYS A 127 7.68 -2.93 -4.35
N LEU A 128 7.82 -1.67 -3.91
CA LEU A 128 8.80 -1.21 -2.90
C LEU A 128 8.90 -2.15 -1.67
N PRO A 129 7.80 -2.58 -1.00
CA PRO A 129 7.92 -3.49 0.13
C PRO A 129 8.69 -4.78 -0.18
N VAL A 130 8.47 -5.37 -1.36
CA VAL A 130 9.14 -6.61 -1.77
C VAL A 130 10.63 -6.39 -1.96
N GLN A 131 11.00 -5.29 -2.62
CA GLN A 131 12.42 -5.00 -2.90
C GLN A 131 13.18 -4.67 -1.62
N LEU A 132 12.56 -3.91 -0.73
CA LEU A 132 13.13 -3.58 0.57
C LEU A 132 13.30 -4.82 1.45
N GLY A 133 12.33 -5.74 1.45
CA GLY A 133 12.46 -7.01 2.17
C GLY A 133 13.52 -7.95 1.57
N GLU A 134 13.63 -8.01 0.25
CA GLU A 134 14.73 -8.68 -0.47
C GLU A 134 16.09 -8.07 -0.07
N TRP A 135 16.19 -6.75 -0.01
CA TRP A 135 17.39 -6.03 0.42
C TRP A 135 17.72 -6.26 1.90
N TYR A 136 16.73 -6.29 2.80
CA TYR A 136 16.96 -6.67 4.19
C TYR A 136 17.51 -8.09 4.32
N ALA A 137 16.94 -9.06 3.59
CA ALA A 137 17.45 -10.43 3.59
C ALA A 137 18.91 -10.47 3.13
N LYS A 138 19.24 -9.71 2.08
CA LYS A 138 20.63 -9.54 1.60
C LYS A 138 21.54 -9.02 2.71
N CYS A 139 21.17 -7.93 3.38
CA CYS A 139 21.96 -7.32 4.45
C CYS A 139 22.12 -8.23 5.67
N ILE A 140 21.05 -8.94 6.07
CA ILE A 140 21.02 -9.77 7.29
C ILE A 140 21.77 -11.10 7.09
N PHE A 141 21.56 -11.76 5.95
CA PHE A 141 22.06 -13.11 5.68
C PHE A 141 23.29 -13.11 4.75
N GLY A 142 23.80 -11.95 4.33
CA GLY A 142 24.98 -11.84 3.48
C GLY A 142 24.78 -12.45 2.09
N LEU A 143 23.57 -12.36 1.55
CA LEU A 143 23.24 -13.00 0.27
C LEU A 143 23.87 -12.23 -0.90
N MET A 144 24.34 -12.96 -1.91
CA MET A 144 24.70 -12.45 -3.22
C MET A 144 23.48 -12.44 -4.12
N GLN A 145 23.16 -11.29 -4.72
CA GLN A 145 22.11 -11.16 -5.72
C GLN A 145 22.73 -11.24 -7.11
N LYS A 146 22.43 -12.28 -7.88
CA LYS A 146 22.99 -12.53 -9.22
C LYS A 146 21.88 -12.46 -10.27
N LYS A 147 22.19 -11.97 -11.48
CA LYS A 147 21.23 -11.93 -12.58
C LYS A 147 20.80 -13.36 -12.92
N SER A 148 19.50 -13.60 -12.96
CA SER A 148 18.93 -14.90 -13.31
C SER A 148 19.02 -15.14 -14.81
N THR A 149 19.16 -16.39 -15.23
CA THR A 149 18.97 -16.82 -16.63
C THR A 149 17.49 -16.83 -17.03
N SER A 150 16.57 -16.65 -16.08
CA SER A 150 15.12 -16.58 -16.29
C SER A 150 14.60 -15.14 -16.41
N GLN A 151 13.35 -14.96 -16.84
CA GLN A 151 12.65 -13.65 -16.87
C GLN A 151 12.44 -13.01 -15.47
N ARG A 152 12.92 -13.63 -14.40
CA ARG A 152 12.78 -13.20 -12.99
C ARG A 152 13.68 -12.02 -12.61
N GLY A 153 14.68 -11.70 -13.43
CA GLY A 153 15.65 -10.63 -13.18
C GLY A 153 16.83 -11.10 -12.32
N PHE A 154 16.60 -11.43 -11.04
CA PHE A 154 17.66 -11.79 -10.09
C PHE A 154 17.30 -12.95 -9.17
N ASP A 155 18.31 -13.72 -8.78
CA ASP A 155 18.27 -14.81 -7.80
C ASP A 155 19.25 -14.53 -6.65
N PHE A 156 18.97 -15.07 -5.46
CA PHE A 156 19.82 -14.91 -4.28
C PHE A 156 20.62 -16.18 -4.02
N TYR A 157 21.87 -15.99 -3.60
CA TYR A 157 22.79 -17.06 -3.29
C TYR A 157 23.51 -16.77 -1.98
N THR A 158 23.80 -17.80 -1.19
CA THR A 158 24.77 -17.72 -0.11
C THR A 158 26.20 -17.66 -0.67
N THR A 159 27.18 -17.38 0.17
CA THR A 159 28.61 -17.34 -0.21
C THR A 159 29.14 -18.69 -0.71
N ASP A 160 28.58 -19.81 -0.23
CA ASP A 160 28.84 -21.16 -0.73
C ASP A 160 28.01 -21.54 -1.98
N ASN A 161 27.42 -20.53 -2.65
CA ASN A 161 26.69 -20.65 -3.91
C ASN A 161 25.42 -21.53 -3.85
N LYS A 162 24.85 -21.72 -2.66
CA LYS A 162 23.50 -22.30 -2.50
C LYS A 162 22.45 -21.26 -2.83
N ARG A 163 21.40 -21.67 -3.54
CA ARG A 163 20.36 -20.75 -3.99
C ARG A 163 19.32 -20.56 -2.88
N VAL A 164 18.88 -19.32 -2.69
CA VAL A 164 17.92 -18.95 -1.64
C VAL A 164 16.72 -18.28 -2.28
N GLU A 165 15.53 -18.75 -1.92
CA GLU A 165 14.27 -18.10 -2.26
C GLU A 165 13.92 -17.09 -1.17
N VAL A 166 13.91 -15.81 -1.51
CA VAL A 166 13.47 -14.76 -0.59
C VAL A 166 12.03 -14.38 -0.90
N VAL A 167 11.15 -14.51 0.10
CA VAL A 167 9.73 -14.18 0.01
C VAL A 167 9.40 -13.08 1.01
N VAL A 168 8.70 -12.05 0.57
CA VAL A 168 8.32 -10.93 1.43
C VAL A 168 6.81 -10.92 1.66
N HIS A 169 6.41 -10.97 2.93
CA HIS A 169 5.03 -10.77 3.33
C HIS A 169 4.86 -9.38 3.95
N TRP A 170 4.14 -8.48 3.27
CA TRP A 170 3.87 -7.13 3.74
C TRP A 170 2.45 -6.95 4.30
N GLY A 171 2.34 -6.33 5.47
CA GLY A 171 1.09 -6.09 6.21
C GLY A 171 1.34 -6.20 7.71
N ASP A 172 0.43 -5.78 8.60
CA ASP A 172 0.68 -5.86 10.05
C ASP A 172 0.24 -7.20 10.66
N GLN A 173 -0.52 -7.98 9.89
CA GLN A 173 -1.01 -9.31 10.25
C GLN A 173 -0.71 -10.27 9.11
N THR A 174 -0.43 -11.53 9.45
CA THR A 174 -0.28 -12.57 8.43
C THR A 174 -1.64 -12.95 7.85
N SER A 175 -1.69 -13.18 6.54
CA SER A 175 -2.85 -13.77 5.88
C SER A 175 -3.29 -15.07 6.57
N PRO A 176 -4.59 -15.29 6.84
CA PRO A 176 -5.10 -16.57 7.35
C PRO A 176 -4.80 -17.75 6.42
N LYS A 177 -4.58 -17.47 5.13
CA LYS A 177 -4.18 -18.48 4.14
C LYS A 177 -2.69 -18.79 4.19
N GLY A 178 -1.88 -18.06 4.95
CA GLY A 178 -0.42 -18.20 4.98
C GLY A 178 0.28 -17.45 3.85
N VAL A 179 1.61 -17.53 3.85
CA VAL A 179 2.49 -16.90 2.86
C VAL A 179 2.50 -17.73 1.58
N LYS A 180 2.32 -17.06 0.45
CA LYS A 180 2.31 -17.69 -0.88
C LYS A 180 3.74 -17.89 -1.38
N VAL A 181 4.11 -19.13 -1.67
CA VAL A 181 5.42 -19.50 -2.24
C VAL A 181 5.19 -20.29 -3.53
N ARG A 182 5.95 -20.00 -4.60
CA ARG A 182 5.86 -20.79 -5.83
C ARG A 182 6.65 -22.09 -5.68
N LYS A 183 6.03 -23.21 -6.03
CA LYS A 183 6.63 -24.54 -5.90
C LYS A 183 7.95 -24.64 -6.66
N SER A 184 7.97 -24.21 -7.92
CA SER A 184 9.16 -24.23 -8.78
C SER A 184 10.33 -23.41 -8.25
N PHE A 185 10.08 -22.36 -7.45
CA PHE A 185 11.16 -21.56 -6.86
C PHE A 185 11.74 -22.23 -5.63
N CYS A 186 10.89 -22.91 -4.87
CA CYS A 186 11.33 -23.76 -3.77
C CYS A 186 12.10 -24.98 -4.30
N ASP A 187 11.66 -25.61 -5.40
CA ASP A 187 12.36 -26.75 -6.05
C ASP A 187 13.78 -26.39 -6.50
N LEU A 188 14.01 -25.13 -6.88
CA LEU A 188 15.29 -24.64 -7.40
C LEU A 188 16.22 -24.07 -6.32
N SER A 189 15.73 -23.88 -5.10
CA SER A 189 16.46 -23.21 -4.03
C SER A 189 16.71 -24.19 -2.89
N ASP A 190 17.84 -24.09 -2.21
CA ASP A 190 18.14 -24.92 -1.04
C ASP A 190 17.33 -24.47 0.19
N GLN A 191 17.05 -23.17 0.28
CA GLN A 191 16.37 -22.56 1.41
C GLN A 191 15.33 -21.53 0.98
N VAL A 192 14.33 -21.34 1.84
CA VAL A 192 13.32 -20.29 1.73
C VAL A 192 13.45 -19.37 2.94
N ILE A 193 13.67 -18.08 2.70
CA ILE A 193 13.64 -17.02 3.71
C ILE A 193 12.38 -16.22 3.51
N ILE A 194 11.56 -16.13 4.55
CA ILE A 194 10.35 -15.31 4.57
C ILE A 194 10.60 -14.11 5.48
N ILE A 195 10.59 -12.91 4.88
CA ILE A 195 10.66 -11.64 5.62
C ILE A 195 9.23 -11.12 5.83
N TYR A 196 8.79 -11.07 7.08
CA TYR A 196 7.51 -10.48 7.45
C TYR A 196 7.71 -8.99 7.75
N MET A 197 7.20 -8.11 6.89
CA MET A 197 7.34 -6.66 7.02
C MET A 197 6.02 -5.99 7.44
N ALA A 198 6.07 -5.09 8.41
CA ALA A 198 4.97 -4.22 8.80
C ALA A 198 4.71 -3.11 7.75
N ARG A 199 3.57 -2.42 7.89
CA ARG A 199 3.21 -1.28 7.02
C ARG A 199 4.18 -0.11 7.13
N ASN A 200 4.88 0.02 8.26
CA ASN A 200 5.95 1.00 8.45
C ASN A 200 7.32 0.56 7.89
N PHE A 201 7.35 -0.52 7.09
CA PHE A 201 8.54 -1.06 6.43
C PHE A 201 9.62 -1.64 7.36
N MET A 202 9.29 -1.88 8.64
CA MET A 202 10.17 -2.61 9.56
C MET A 202 9.83 -4.10 9.59
N ILE A 203 10.80 -4.93 9.97
CA ILE A 203 10.65 -6.39 10.06
C ILE A 203 9.89 -6.74 11.34
N ARG A 204 8.75 -7.41 11.18
CA ARG A 204 7.97 -8.01 12.28
C ARG A 204 8.54 -9.34 12.73
N ASP A 205 8.98 -10.16 11.78
CA ASP A 205 9.61 -11.45 12.04
C ASP A 205 10.33 -11.97 10.78
N ILE A 206 11.15 -13.00 10.97
CA ILE A 206 11.81 -13.73 9.88
C ILE A 206 11.59 -15.22 10.12
N CYS A 207 11.32 -15.95 9.04
CA CYS A 207 11.29 -17.40 9.05
C CYS A 207 12.30 -17.93 8.02
N LEU A 208 13.16 -18.85 8.43
CA LEU A 208 14.12 -19.52 7.55
C LEU A 208 13.78 -21.01 7.54
N LEU A 209 13.58 -21.56 6.35
CA LEU A 209 13.12 -22.93 6.15
C LEU A 209 13.97 -23.62 5.10
N ASP A 210 14.27 -24.90 5.30
CA ASP A 210 14.87 -25.73 4.26
C ASP A 210 13.82 -26.04 3.19
N SER A 211 14.18 -25.89 1.91
CA SER A 211 13.25 -26.12 0.80
C SER A 211 12.70 -27.54 0.79
N ASP A 212 13.52 -28.55 1.11
CA ASP A 212 13.09 -29.94 1.21
C ASP A 212 12.01 -30.16 2.27
N PHE A 213 12.07 -29.44 3.38
CA PHE A 213 11.00 -29.45 4.37
C PHE A 213 9.73 -28.82 3.80
N VAL A 214 9.86 -27.66 3.16
CA VAL A 214 8.71 -26.95 2.57
C VAL A 214 8.04 -27.81 1.49
N LEU A 215 8.81 -28.42 0.60
CA LEU A 215 8.30 -29.27 -0.46
C LEU A 215 7.62 -30.52 0.10
N ARG A 216 8.26 -31.25 1.02
CA ARG A 216 7.64 -32.46 1.61
C ARG A 216 6.35 -32.16 2.36
N LYS A 217 6.28 -31.04 3.08
CA LYS A 217 5.14 -30.71 3.93
C LYS A 217 4.01 -29.99 3.20
N PHE A 218 4.32 -29.16 2.20
CA PHE A 218 3.34 -28.25 1.58
C PHE A 218 3.18 -28.44 0.07
N ALA A 219 4.02 -29.24 -0.61
CA ALA A 219 3.87 -29.45 -2.05
C ALA A 219 2.65 -30.33 -2.35
N GLY A 220 1.59 -29.69 -2.83
CA GLY A 220 0.46 -30.36 -3.46
C GLY A 220 0.61 -30.51 -4.98
N LYS A 221 -0.51 -30.78 -5.66
CA LYS A 221 -0.60 -30.84 -7.13
C LYS A 221 -0.47 -29.47 -7.81
N GLY A 222 -0.59 -28.36 -7.07
CA GLY A 222 -0.55 -27.00 -7.61
C GLY A 222 0.85 -26.39 -7.71
N HIS A 223 1.00 -25.35 -8.53
CA HIS A 223 2.25 -24.57 -8.67
C HIS A 223 2.51 -23.59 -7.52
N THR A 224 1.57 -23.44 -6.60
CA THR A 224 1.63 -22.53 -5.46
C THR A 224 1.43 -23.31 -4.17
N MET A 225 2.30 -23.02 -3.19
CA MET A 225 2.21 -23.51 -1.82
C MET A 225 1.84 -22.35 -0.90
N PHE A 226 1.19 -22.68 0.22
CA PHE A 226 0.76 -21.73 1.23
C PHE A 226 1.30 -22.17 2.58
N LEU A 227 2.18 -21.36 3.15
CA LEU A 227 2.85 -21.65 4.41
C LEU A 227 2.12 -20.89 5.53
N LYS A 228 1.28 -21.60 6.30
CA LYS A 228 0.59 -21.01 7.45
C LYS A 228 1.52 -20.89 8.64
N ASP A 229 1.41 -19.79 9.37
CA ASP A 229 2.25 -19.53 10.55
C ASP A 229 2.12 -20.60 11.64
N SER A 230 0.96 -21.27 11.74
CA SER A 230 0.78 -22.42 12.64
C SER A 230 1.70 -23.59 12.32
N ASP A 231 2.05 -23.77 11.05
CA ASP A 231 2.75 -24.95 10.54
C ASP A 231 4.27 -24.76 10.47
N ILE A 232 4.71 -23.50 10.42
CA ILE A 232 6.12 -23.08 10.38
C ILE A 232 6.53 -22.27 11.62
N GLY A 233 5.64 -22.21 12.63
CA GLY A 233 5.77 -21.34 13.79
C GLY A 233 7.08 -21.49 14.57
N THR A 234 7.62 -22.70 14.63
CA THR A 234 8.85 -23.01 15.37
C THR A 234 10.13 -22.55 14.68
N TYR A 235 10.05 -22.07 13.44
CA TYR A 235 11.17 -21.57 12.65
C TYR A 235 11.26 -20.04 12.62
N PHE A 236 10.33 -19.35 13.29
CA PHE A 236 10.41 -17.91 13.47
C PHE A 236 11.57 -17.52 14.37
N PHE A 237 12.27 -16.48 13.97
CA PHE A 237 13.38 -15.90 14.71
C PHE A 237 12.93 -15.34 16.06
N SER A 238 11.68 -14.87 16.16
CA SER A 238 11.09 -14.48 17.45
C SER A 238 10.87 -15.63 18.44
N LYS A 239 10.95 -16.90 17.99
CA LYS A 239 10.64 -18.09 18.80
C LYS A 239 11.77 -19.10 18.90
N SER A 240 12.74 -19.09 17.98
CA SER A 240 13.79 -20.11 17.92
C SER A 240 15.13 -19.56 17.49
N ALA A 241 16.18 -19.99 18.18
CA ALA A 241 17.57 -19.69 17.86
C ALA A 241 18.21 -20.65 16.84
N LYS A 242 17.44 -21.59 16.27
CA LYS A 242 17.95 -22.66 15.37
C LYS A 242 18.74 -22.17 14.16
N HIS A 243 18.50 -20.92 13.74
CA HIS A 243 19.12 -20.34 12.55
C HIS A 243 19.96 -19.10 12.88
N LYS A 244 20.35 -18.91 14.15
CA LYS A 244 21.19 -17.77 14.56
C LYS A 244 22.55 -17.78 13.86
N ASP A 245 23.08 -18.97 13.56
CA ASP A 245 24.32 -19.18 12.82
C ASP A 245 24.24 -18.71 11.36
N LYS A 246 23.03 -18.61 10.79
CA LYS A 246 22.82 -18.13 9.42
C LYS A 246 22.84 -16.61 9.32
N VAL A 247 22.72 -15.88 10.44
CA VAL A 247 22.75 -14.42 10.44
C VAL A 247 24.18 -13.92 10.27
N ALA A 248 24.47 -13.35 9.10
CA ALA A 248 25.77 -12.75 8.81
C ALA A 248 25.94 -11.38 9.50
N ASN A 249 24.86 -10.59 9.61
CA ASN A 249 24.90 -9.26 10.19
C ASN A 249 23.80 -9.05 11.25
N LYS A 250 24.17 -9.29 12.51
CA LYS A 250 23.28 -9.11 13.67
C LYS A 250 22.82 -7.65 13.84
N ASN A 251 23.69 -6.68 13.56
CA ASN A 251 23.36 -5.26 13.70
C ASN A 251 22.29 -4.83 12.70
N SER A 252 22.37 -5.29 11.44
CA SER A 252 21.33 -5.06 10.44
C SER A 252 20.01 -5.70 10.84
N LEU A 253 20.04 -6.92 11.39
CA LEU A 253 18.84 -7.59 11.87
C LEU A 253 18.13 -6.78 12.97
N LEU A 254 18.88 -6.29 13.97
CA LEU A 254 18.31 -5.47 15.05
C LEU A 254 17.85 -4.10 14.55
N LYS A 255 18.61 -3.45 13.66
CA LYS A 255 18.29 -2.11 13.12
C LYS A 255 16.99 -2.09 12.32
N TYR A 256 16.72 -3.15 11.55
CA TYR A 256 15.54 -3.20 10.68
C TYR A 256 14.34 -3.89 11.34
N ALA A 257 14.54 -4.54 12.48
CA ALA A 257 13.47 -5.15 13.27
C ALA A 257 12.61 -4.10 13.98
N LEU A 258 11.32 -4.41 14.12
CA LEU A 258 10.47 -3.69 15.06
C LEU A 258 11.01 -3.81 16.49
N PRO A 259 10.77 -2.82 17.37
CA PRO A 259 11.28 -2.83 18.74
C PRO A 259 11.01 -4.15 19.49
N LYS A 260 9.80 -4.69 19.36
CA LYS A 260 9.43 -5.97 19.99
C LYS A 260 10.29 -7.15 19.50
N LEU A 261 10.52 -7.25 18.20
CA LEU A 261 11.37 -8.31 17.66
C LEU A 261 12.83 -8.07 18.05
N ALA A 262 13.31 -6.83 17.96
CA ALA A 262 14.68 -6.48 18.33
C ALA A 262 14.97 -6.85 19.80
N MET A 263 14.08 -6.50 20.74
CA MET A 263 14.20 -6.88 22.15
C MET A 263 14.32 -8.40 22.33
N ASN A 264 13.41 -9.17 21.72
CA ASN A 264 13.48 -10.63 21.78
C ASN A 264 14.82 -11.14 21.24
N LEU A 265 15.29 -10.60 20.10
CA LEU A 265 16.53 -11.03 19.47
C LEU A 265 17.78 -10.67 20.27
N THR A 266 17.82 -9.53 20.95
CA THR A 266 18.96 -9.14 21.79
C THR A 266 19.22 -10.18 22.87
N GLU A 267 18.17 -10.66 23.55
CA GLU A 267 18.26 -11.72 24.56
C GLU A 267 18.86 -13.02 23.98
N PHE A 268 18.59 -13.32 22.70
CA PHE A 268 19.06 -14.54 22.02
C PHE A 268 20.44 -14.41 21.35
N LEU A 269 20.88 -13.20 21.00
CA LEU A 269 22.10 -12.96 20.24
C LEU A 269 23.32 -12.65 21.12
N GLU A 270 23.09 -12.30 22.38
CA GLU A 270 24.07 -12.13 23.46
C GLU A 270 24.38 -13.44 24.22
N SER A 271 23.63 -14.52 23.97
CA SER A 271 23.83 -15.88 24.51
C SER A 271 24.43 -16.88 23.52
#